data_AF-A0A7S3DNT8-F1
#
_entry.id   AF-A0A7S3DNT8-F1
#
_cell.length_a   1.000
_cell.length_b   1.000
_cell.length_c   1.000
_cell.angle_alpha   90.00
_cell.angle_beta   90.00
_cell.angle_gamma   90.00
#
_symmetry.space_group_name_H-M   'P 1'
#
loop_
_entity.id
_entity.type
_entity.pdbx_description
1 polymer ?
#
loop_
_entity_poly.entity_id
_entity_poly.type
_entity_poly.pdbx_seq_one_letter_code
_entity_poly.pdbx_strand_id
1 'polypeptide(L)'
;QDAPLAPVQDMETCDLPAMMCCFGRDRQFGDSNGSCQDGNCVHSVPGDNTNVCFDEDHAEGSVHCHGFVWGGGENDVSYRLRYNNLFFVSLFDHWYTRGYVENFMDSSGHFTKYPMCGCMEKMPAVTRADCTEAHVEFEFSMAFDADSGSFSASHEEQQRMGVRFNACRGPRYTAPGETSKGDRSNDLSTQINKLFYQGKMTNETRFEIFENHLVGYENTDDGHNEAACDAYMEREGVHAN
;
A
#
# COMPACT_ATOMS: atom_id res chain seq x y z
N GLN A 1 10.27 -6.68 -25.27
CA GLN A 1 9.73 -5.37 -25.68
C GLN A 1 9.77 -4.53 -24.42
N ASP A 2 10.40 -3.36 -24.47
CA ASP A 2 10.42 -2.46 -23.31
C ASP A 2 8.98 -2.12 -22.95
N ALA A 3 8.62 -2.20 -21.65
CA ALA A 3 7.31 -1.81 -21.19
C ALA A 3 7.03 -0.38 -21.69
N PRO A 4 5.90 -0.11 -22.35
CA PRO A 4 5.58 1.25 -22.76
C PRO A 4 5.64 2.12 -21.52
N LEU A 5 6.46 3.18 -21.56
CA LEU A 5 6.49 4.18 -20.52
C LEU A 5 5.08 4.75 -20.41
N ALA A 6 4.32 4.25 -19.43
CA ALA A 6 3.04 4.80 -19.10
C ALA A 6 3.25 6.30 -18.85
N PRO A 7 2.37 7.18 -19.36
CA PRO A 7 2.47 8.60 -19.04
C PRO A 7 2.57 8.75 -17.53
N VAL A 8 3.53 9.57 -17.06
CA VAL A 8 3.68 9.90 -15.65
C VAL A 8 2.31 10.37 -15.18
N GLN A 9 1.65 9.55 -14.34
CA GLN A 9 0.32 9.89 -13.86
C GLN A 9 0.40 11.25 -13.18
N ASP A 10 -0.56 12.10 -13.51
CA ASP A 10 -0.80 13.31 -12.75
C ASP A 10 -1.27 12.85 -11.35
N MET A 11 -0.32 12.77 -10.43
CA MET A 11 -0.60 12.35 -9.07
C MET A 11 -1.21 13.49 -8.24
N GLU A 12 -1.54 14.65 -8.84
CA GLU A 12 -2.01 15.83 -8.11
C GLU A 12 -3.31 15.54 -7.33
N THR A 13 -4.17 14.62 -7.76
CA THR A 13 -5.29 14.11 -6.93
C THR A 13 -5.69 12.68 -7.27
N CYS A 14 -5.37 11.71 -6.41
CA CYS A 14 -6.06 10.42 -6.42
C CYS A 14 -7.52 10.60 -5.95
N ASP A 15 -8.46 9.86 -6.54
CA ASP A 15 -9.86 9.84 -6.13
C ASP A 15 -10.00 9.18 -4.74
N LEU A 16 -9.21 8.13 -4.51
CA LEU A 16 -9.08 7.47 -3.22
C LEU A 16 -7.85 7.99 -2.47
N PRO A 17 -7.90 8.10 -1.13
CA PRO A 17 -6.76 8.53 -0.33
C PRO A 17 -5.76 7.39 -0.12
N ALA A 18 -5.39 6.70 -1.21
CA ALA A 18 -4.60 5.50 -1.22
C ALA A 18 -3.76 5.39 -2.50
N MET A 19 -2.54 4.88 -2.34
CA MET A 19 -1.68 4.47 -3.46
C MET A 19 -1.18 3.05 -3.22
N MET A 20 -0.93 2.36 -4.33
CA MET A 20 -0.42 1.00 -4.31
C MET A 20 0.66 0.83 -5.36
N CYS A 21 1.69 0.08 -5.00
CA CYS A 21 2.71 -0.42 -5.90
C CYS A 21 2.61 -1.93 -5.97
N CYS A 22 2.71 -2.52 -7.16
CA CYS A 22 2.74 -3.96 -7.38
C CYS A 22 3.93 -4.31 -8.28
N PHE A 23 4.80 -5.18 -7.79
CA PHE A 23 6.05 -5.55 -8.43
C PHE A 23 5.98 -6.97 -8.99
N GLY A 24 6.51 -7.15 -10.20
CA GLY A 24 6.48 -8.42 -10.92
C GLY A 24 7.79 -9.20 -10.95
N ARG A 25 8.91 -8.53 -10.70
CA ARG A 25 10.23 -9.12 -10.86
C ARG A 25 11.17 -8.75 -9.72
N ASP A 26 12.03 -9.69 -9.37
CA ASP A 26 13.17 -9.51 -8.48
C ASP A 26 14.48 -9.50 -9.27
N ARG A 27 15.26 -8.42 -9.14
CA ARG A 27 16.57 -8.27 -9.79
C ARG A 27 17.76 -8.38 -8.85
N GLN A 28 17.56 -8.59 -7.54
CA GLN A 28 18.62 -8.48 -6.54
C GLN A 28 18.98 -9.81 -5.90
N PHE A 29 20.21 -10.25 -6.14
CA PHE A 29 20.71 -11.50 -5.58
C PHE A 29 21.15 -11.31 -4.12
N GLY A 30 20.88 -12.33 -3.30
CA GLY A 30 21.48 -12.46 -1.97
C GLY A 30 20.85 -11.60 -0.88
N ASP A 31 19.65 -11.06 -1.09
CA ASP A 31 18.93 -10.21 -0.12
C ASP A 31 17.78 -10.93 0.61
N SER A 32 17.47 -12.18 0.21
CA SER A 32 16.41 -13.04 0.77
C SER A 32 14.98 -12.50 0.63
N ASN A 33 14.73 -11.55 -0.28
CA ASN A 33 13.38 -11.00 -0.50
C ASN A 33 12.65 -11.71 -1.65
N GLY A 34 13.34 -12.09 -2.71
CA GLY A 34 12.76 -12.82 -3.84
C GLY A 34 13.56 -14.05 -4.25
N SER A 35 13.42 -14.43 -5.51
CA SER A 35 14.02 -15.64 -6.10
C SER A 35 15.23 -15.38 -7.00
N CYS A 36 15.78 -14.15 -7.03
CA CYS A 36 16.97 -13.82 -7.82
C CYS A 36 18.20 -14.58 -7.33
N GLN A 37 18.84 -15.31 -8.26
CA GLN A 37 20.05 -16.10 -8.04
C GLN A 37 21.26 -15.45 -8.72
N ASP A 38 22.47 -15.74 -8.24
CA ASP A 38 23.71 -15.15 -8.79
C ASP A 38 23.81 -15.37 -10.31
N GLY A 39 23.86 -14.27 -11.06
CA GLY A 39 23.95 -14.28 -12.53
C GLY A 39 22.68 -14.71 -13.28
N ASN A 40 21.55 -14.98 -12.62
CA ASN A 40 20.31 -15.39 -13.28
C ASN A 40 19.06 -14.80 -12.61
N CYS A 41 18.70 -13.57 -13.01
CA CYS A 41 17.54 -12.84 -12.46
C CYS A 41 16.54 -12.39 -13.52
N VAL A 42 16.68 -12.88 -14.76
CA VAL A 42 15.82 -12.47 -15.89
C VAL A 42 14.36 -12.88 -15.67
N HIS A 43 14.14 -14.02 -15.01
CA HIS A 43 12.81 -14.58 -14.71
C HIS A 43 12.56 -14.77 -13.21
N SER A 44 13.29 -14.02 -12.39
CA SER A 44 13.16 -14.10 -10.94
C SER A 44 12.01 -13.24 -10.46
N VAL A 45 11.21 -13.78 -9.57
CA VAL A 45 10.00 -13.16 -9.03
C VAL A 45 10.21 -12.66 -7.60
N PRO A 46 9.48 -11.62 -7.18
CA PRO A 46 9.53 -11.13 -5.80
C PRO A 46 8.93 -12.15 -4.82
N GLY A 47 9.13 -11.92 -3.53
CA GLY A 47 8.41 -12.62 -2.48
C GLY A 47 6.92 -12.32 -2.58
N ASP A 48 6.15 -13.36 -2.87
CA ASP A 48 4.71 -13.27 -3.13
C ASP A 48 3.92 -12.87 -1.88
N ASN A 49 2.93 -12.00 -2.02
CA ASN A 49 2.12 -11.56 -0.88
C ASN A 49 0.65 -11.29 -1.18
N THR A 50 0.23 -11.51 -2.43
CA THR A 50 -1.14 -11.24 -2.89
C THR A 50 -1.49 -12.06 -4.12
N ASN A 51 -2.77 -12.24 -4.38
CA ASN A 51 -3.29 -12.43 -5.73
C ASN A 51 -3.75 -11.12 -6.32
N VAL A 52 -3.75 -11.03 -7.63
CA VAL A 52 -4.26 -9.92 -8.42
C VAL A 52 -5.46 -10.42 -9.22
N CYS A 53 -6.63 -9.86 -8.99
CA CYS A 53 -7.88 -10.38 -9.52
C CYS A 53 -8.12 -9.86 -10.95
N PHE A 54 -7.56 -10.52 -11.98
CA PHE A 54 -7.66 -10.04 -13.37
C PHE A 54 -7.93 -11.07 -14.47
N ASP A 55 -8.08 -12.37 -14.18
CA ASP A 55 -8.54 -13.38 -15.15
C ASP A 55 -8.88 -14.72 -14.46
N GLU A 56 -9.46 -15.66 -15.20
CA GLU A 56 -9.93 -16.97 -14.73
C GLU A 56 -8.84 -17.97 -14.36
N ASP A 57 -7.68 -17.87 -15.00
CA ASP A 57 -6.61 -18.85 -14.79
C ASP A 57 -5.79 -18.55 -13.52
N HIS A 58 -6.08 -17.44 -12.83
CA HIS A 58 -5.37 -16.95 -11.63
C HIS A 58 -3.84 -16.94 -11.76
N ALA A 59 -3.34 -16.92 -13.00
CA ALA A 59 -1.93 -17.10 -13.29
C ALA A 59 -1.22 -15.75 -13.37
N GLU A 60 -1.21 -14.99 -12.27
CA GLU A 60 -0.48 -13.72 -12.15
C GLU A 60 1.03 -13.90 -11.94
N GLY A 61 1.46 -15.12 -11.61
CA GLY A 61 2.80 -15.37 -11.06
C GLY A 61 2.95 -14.77 -9.66
N SER A 62 4.16 -14.76 -9.12
CA SER A 62 4.35 -14.14 -7.80
C SER A 62 4.39 -12.63 -7.91
N VAL A 63 3.49 -11.97 -7.17
CA VAL A 63 3.34 -10.52 -7.17
C VAL A 63 3.49 -10.00 -5.75
N HIS A 64 4.25 -8.92 -5.61
CA HIS A 64 4.34 -8.22 -4.34
C HIS A 64 3.66 -6.87 -4.44
N CYS A 65 2.54 -6.70 -3.74
CA CYS A 65 1.86 -5.42 -3.63
C CYS A 65 2.11 -4.77 -2.27
N HIS A 66 2.40 -3.48 -2.29
CA HIS A 66 2.66 -2.65 -1.12
C HIS A 66 2.01 -1.29 -1.30
N GLY A 67 1.24 -0.85 -0.32
CA GLY A 67 0.51 0.40 -0.39
C GLY A 67 0.67 1.29 0.82
N PHE A 68 0.01 2.43 0.74
CA PHE A 68 -0.18 3.33 1.86
C PHE A 68 -1.45 4.14 1.66
N VAL A 69 -2.05 4.53 2.78
CA VAL A 69 -3.26 5.35 2.81
C VAL A 69 -3.02 6.60 3.66
N TRP A 70 -3.78 7.65 3.38
CA TRP A 70 -3.70 8.91 4.11
C TRP A 70 -5.06 9.42 4.59
N GLY A 71 -5.05 10.30 5.58
CA GLY A 71 -6.25 10.98 6.06
C GLY A 71 -6.70 12.11 5.13
N GLY A 72 -8.00 12.42 5.12
CA GLY A 72 -8.58 13.40 4.19
C GLY A 72 -8.28 14.89 4.45
N GLY A 73 -7.64 15.24 5.59
CA GLY A 73 -7.32 16.63 5.91
C GLY A 73 -5.98 17.09 5.32
N GLU A 74 -5.92 18.28 4.73
CA GLU A 74 -4.67 18.84 4.15
C GLU A 74 -3.53 19.00 5.19
N ASN A 75 -3.88 19.15 6.46
CA ASN A 75 -2.93 19.23 7.58
C ASN A 75 -2.56 17.86 8.15
N ASP A 76 -3.17 16.77 7.69
CA ASP A 76 -2.81 15.44 8.14
C ASP A 76 -1.40 15.09 7.64
N VAL A 77 -0.58 14.59 8.57
CA VAL A 77 0.83 14.25 8.29
C VAL A 77 0.94 13.22 7.18
N SER A 78 0.06 12.22 7.16
CA SER A 78 0.05 11.18 6.11
C SER A 78 -0.30 11.78 4.75
N TYR A 79 -1.20 12.76 4.69
CA TYR A 79 -1.55 13.47 3.45
C TYR A 79 -0.36 14.28 2.95
N ARG A 80 0.28 15.06 3.84
CA ARG A 80 1.41 15.94 3.49
C ARG A 80 2.64 15.16 3.04
N LEU A 81 2.85 13.98 3.60
CA LEU A 81 4.00 13.11 3.29
C LEU A 81 3.67 12.00 2.30
N ARG A 82 2.50 11.99 1.67
CA ARG A 82 2.08 10.90 0.76
C ARG A 82 3.09 10.65 -0.36
N TYR A 83 3.68 11.70 -0.95
CA TYR A 83 4.70 11.54 -2.00
C TYR A 83 6.06 11.13 -1.45
N ASN A 84 6.40 11.51 -0.21
CA ASN A 84 7.58 10.96 0.47
C ASN A 84 7.41 9.47 0.74
N ASN A 85 6.19 9.04 1.11
CA ASN A 85 5.86 7.64 1.31
C ASN A 85 5.88 6.88 -0.02
N LEU A 86 5.38 7.48 -1.11
CA LEU A 86 5.53 6.93 -2.46
C LEU A 86 6.99 6.71 -2.82
N PHE A 87 7.84 7.73 -2.65
CA PHE A 87 9.28 7.62 -2.92
C PHE A 87 9.92 6.53 -2.07
N PHE A 88 9.57 6.46 -0.78
CA PHE A 88 10.09 5.45 0.13
C PHE A 88 9.69 4.04 -0.31
N VAL A 89 8.40 3.78 -0.50
CA VAL A 89 7.88 2.46 -0.88
C VAL A 89 8.40 2.04 -2.25
N SER A 90 8.24 2.89 -3.27
CA SER A 90 8.57 2.53 -4.65
C SER A 90 10.07 2.43 -4.89
N LEU A 91 10.83 3.48 -4.58
CA LEU A 91 12.21 3.61 -5.01
C LEU A 91 13.19 3.11 -3.96
N PHE A 92 13.00 3.50 -2.69
CA PHE A 92 13.99 3.20 -1.66
C PHE A 92 13.87 1.78 -1.12
N ASP A 93 12.69 1.37 -0.65
CA ASP A 93 12.47 0.04 -0.07
C ASP A 93 12.46 -1.04 -1.15
N HIS A 94 11.52 -0.96 -2.09
CA HIS A 94 11.31 -2.05 -3.04
C HIS A 94 12.33 -2.05 -4.18
N TRP A 95 12.53 -0.93 -4.88
CA TRP A 95 13.49 -0.91 -6.00
C TRP A 95 14.95 -0.98 -5.57
N TYR A 96 15.40 -0.11 -4.65
CA TYR A 96 16.81 0.01 -4.28
C TYR A 96 17.25 -1.04 -3.27
N THR A 97 16.46 -1.28 -2.22
CA THR A 97 16.87 -2.16 -1.11
C THR A 97 16.56 -3.63 -1.38
N ARG A 98 15.39 -3.93 -1.96
CA ARG A 98 14.89 -5.30 -2.19
C ARG A 98 14.96 -5.79 -3.64
N GLY A 99 15.36 -4.94 -4.58
CA GLY A 99 15.44 -5.29 -6.00
C GLY A 99 14.12 -5.58 -6.71
N TYR A 100 12.98 -5.20 -6.15
CA TYR A 100 11.68 -5.41 -6.78
C TYR A 100 11.45 -4.35 -7.85
N VAL A 101 11.18 -4.81 -9.07
CA VAL A 101 11.10 -3.98 -10.26
C VAL A 101 10.01 -4.46 -11.20
N GLU A 102 9.68 -3.58 -12.13
CA GLU A 102 8.68 -3.79 -13.18
C GLU A 102 7.26 -4.02 -12.67
N ASN A 103 6.31 -3.66 -13.50
CA ASN A 103 4.94 -4.08 -13.31
C ASN A 103 4.83 -5.60 -13.44
N PHE A 104 3.85 -6.17 -12.76
CA PHE A 104 3.57 -7.60 -12.86
C PHE A 104 3.15 -8.01 -14.28
N MET A 105 3.40 -9.28 -14.57
CA MET A 105 3.12 -9.91 -15.86
C MET A 105 1.81 -10.69 -15.77
N ASP A 106 1.10 -10.81 -16.89
CA ASP A 106 -0.01 -11.75 -16.99
C ASP A 106 0.49 -13.19 -17.18
N SER A 107 -0.45 -14.14 -17.18
CA SER A 107 -0.22 -15.57 -17.38
C SER A 107 0.48 -15.92 -18.70
N SER A 108 0.40 -15.02 -19.68
CA SER A 108 1.02 -15.15 -20.99
C SER A 108 2.41 -14.53 -21.06
N GLY A 109 2.92 -14.01 -19.94
CA GLY A 109 4.23 -13.38 -19.85
C GLY A 109 4.27 -12.01 -20.53
N HIS A 110 3.14 -11.30 -20.59
CA HIS A 110 3.10 -9.91 -21.04
C HIS A 110 3.05 -8.97 -19.84
N PHE A 111 3.78 -7.86 -19.92
CA PHE A 111 3.58 -6.76 -18.97
C PHE A 111 2.12 -6.30 -19.03
N THR A 112 1.48 -6.27 -17.86
CA THR A 112 0.10 -5.81 -17.79
C THR A 112 -0.02 -4.32 -18.13
N LYS A 113 -1.24 -3.87 -18.42
CA LYS A 113 -1.53 -2.45 -18.66
C LYS A 113 -1.35 -1.56 -17.42
N TYR A 114 -1.19 -2.16 -16.24
CA TYR A 114 -1.14 -1.43 -14.98
C TYR A 114 0.27 -0.90 -14.74
N PRO A 115 0.41 0.36 -14.27
CA PRO A 115 1.71 0.87 -13.86
C PRO A 115 2.20 0.10 -12.63
N MET A 116 3.52 0.10 -12.40
CA MET A 116 4.10 -0.48 -11.20
C MET A 116 3.59 0.18 -9.92
N CYS A 117 3.35 1.50 -9.95
CA CYS A 117 2.77 2.26 -8.85
C CYS A 117 1.74 3.26 -9.38
N GLY A 118 0.65 3.47 -8.64
CA GLY A 118 -0.36 4.45 -8.99
C GLY A 118 -1.34 4.72 -7.85
N CYS A 119 -2.26 5.65 -8.10
CA CYS A 119 -3.46 5.79 -7.27
C CYS A 119 -4.21 4.46 -7.24
N MET A 120 -4.72 4.07 -6.06
CA MET A 120 -5.30 2.75 -5.86
C MET A 120 -6.45 2.45 -6.84
N GLU A 121 -7.26 3.45 -7.20
CA GLU A 121 -8.35 3.33 -8.18
C GLU A 121 -7.88 3.08 -9.62
N LYS A 122 -6.58 3.21 -9.90
CA LYS A 122 -5.97 2.94 -11.20
C LYS A 122 -5.13 1.65 -11.20
N MET A 123 -5.06 0.98 -10.06
CA MET A 123 -4.37 -0.29 -9.86
C MET A 123 -5.39 -1.44 -9.94
N PRO A 124 -4.96 -2.68 -10.23
CA PRO A 124 -5.87 -3.83 -10.21
C PRO A 124 -6.38 -4.11 -8.79
N ALA A 125 -7.50 -4.83 -8.69
CA ALA A 125 -7.92 -5.39 -7.42
C ALA A 125 -6.93 -6.48 -6.97
N VAL A 126 -6.60 -6.49 -5.69
CA VAL A 126 -5.67 -7.45 -5.09
C VAL A 126 -6.25 -8.01 -3.80
N THR A 127 -5.90 -9.23 -3.44
CA THR A 127 -6.37 -9.83 -2.18
C THR A 127 -5.71 -9.18 -0.97
N ARG A 128 -4.45 -8.76 -1.10
CA ARG A 128 -3.66 -8.22 0.00
C ARG A 128 -2.62 -7.22 -0.50
N ALA A 129 -2.19 -6.32 0.40
CA ALA A 129 -1.00 -5.52 0.19
C ALA A 129 -0.30 -5.29 1.52
N ASP A 130 1.04 -5.34 1.50
CA ASP A 130 1.87 -4.83 2.58
C ASP A 130 1.69 -3.31 2.73
N CYS A 131 2.16 -2.73 3.83
CA CYS A 131 1.83 -1.33 4.14
C CYS A 131 2.93 -0.58 4.85
N THR A 132 3.16 0.66 4.42
CA THR A 132 4.03 1.62 5.10
C THR A 132 3.27 2.89 5.49
N GLU A 133 3.45 3.34 6.73
CA GLU A 133 2.99 4.64 7.18
C GLU A 133 4.17 5.58 7.45
N ALA A 134 4.00 6.85 7.06
CA ALA A 134 4.91 7.91 7.44
C ALA A 134 4.61 8.35 8.90
N HIS A 135 5.63 8.28 9.74
CA HIS A 135 5.60 8.70 11.14
C HIS A 135 6.53 9.89 11.33
N VAL A 136 6.02 10.96 11.93
CA VAL A 136 6.83 12.16 12.19
C VAL A 136 7.01 12.37 13.69
N GLU A 137 8.26 12.53 14.08
CA GLU A 137 8.63 12.95 15.43
C GLU A 137 8.92 14.45 15.40
N PHE A 138 8.14 15.22 16.18
CA PHE A 138 8.34 16.65 16.35
C PHE A 138 8.76 16.93 17.80
N GLU A 139 9.84 17.69 17.97
CA GLU A 139 10.23 18.26 19.27
C GLU A 139 9.80 19.73 19.34
N PHE A 140 9.09 20.10 20.41
CA PHE A 140 8.67 21.46 20.71
C PHE A 140 9.09 21.84 22.14
N SER A 141 9.49 23.08 22.33
CA SER A 141 9.62 23.70 23.66
C SER A 141 8.34 24.44 24.00
N MET A 142 7.73 24.12 25.14
CA MET A 142 6.53 24.79 25.64
C MET A 142 6.90 25.73 26.79
N ALA A 143 6.48 26.98 26.70
CA ALA A 143 6.63 27.96 27.76
C ALA A 143 5.25 28.47 28.20
N PHE A 144 5.05 28.55 29.51
CA PHE A 144 3.88 29.18 30.12
C PHE A 144 4.28 30.54 30.69
N ASP A 145 3.58 31.58 30.26
CA ASP A 145 3.70 32.92 30.81
C ASP A 145 2.59 33.12 31.84
N ALA A 146 2.98 33.22 33.11
CA ALA A 146 2.06 33.37 34.24
C ALA A 146 1.40 34.75 34.31
N ASP A 147 2.02 35.78 33.73
CA ASP A 147 1.50 37.15 33.77
C ASP A 147 0.43 37.37 32.70
N SER A 148 0.63 36.80 31.50
CA SER A 148 -0.37 36.81 30.43
C SER A 148 -1.34 35.63 30.49
N GLY A 149 -1.05 34.61 31.30
CA GLY A 149 -1.82 33.36 31.38
C GLY A 149 -1.77 32.55 30.08
N SER A 150 -0.75 32.77 29.24
CA SER A 150 -0.66 32.18 27.90
C SER A 150 0.36 31.04 27.81
N PHE A 151 0.04 30.04 26.98
CA PHE A 151 1.01 29.04 26.54
C PHE A 151 1.57 29.45 25.19
N SER A 152 2.88 29.34 25.03
CA SER A 152 3.57 29.44 23.75
C SER A 152 4.34 28.16 23.48
N ALA A 153 4.29 27.69 22.24
CA ALA A 153 5.13 26.60 21.77
C ALA A 153 6.12 27.18 20.75
N SER A 154 7.40 26.93 20.96
CA SER A 154 8.47 27.28 20.03
C SER A 154 9.19 26.01 19.57
N HIS A 155 9.73 26.04 18.36
CA HIS A 155 10.66 25.02 17.89
C HIS A 155 12.07 25.59 18.06
N GLU A 156 12.86 25.01 18.96
CA GLU A 156 14.23 25.49 19.23
C GLU A 156 15.18 25.23 18.05
N GLU A 157 14.97 24.16 17.28
CA GLU A 157 15.72 23.89 16.05
C GLU A 157 14.81 23.20 15.02
N GLN A 158 14.61 23.81 13.85
CA GLN A 158 13.93 23.17 12.71
C GLN A 158 14.62 21.86 12.25
N GLN A 159 15.82 21.55 12.78
CA GLN A 159 16.66 20.42 12.40
C GLN A 159 16.29 19.08 13.06
N ARG A 160 15.31 19.04 13.97
CA ARG A 160 14.91 17.80 14.68
C ARG A 160 13.57 17.21 14.25
N MET A 161 13.05 17.61 13.09
CA MET A 161 11.90 16.90 12.51
C MET A 161 12.37 15.60 11.87
N GLY A 162 12.15 14.49 12.55
CA GLY A 162 12.47 13.15 12.06
C GLY A 162 11.28 12.54 11.33
N VAL A 163 11.42 12.26 10.03
CA VAL A 163 10.45 11.44 9.29
C VAL A 163 10.95 10.01 9.26
N ARG A 164 10.13 9.08 9.75
CA ARG A 164 10.36 7.64 9.69
C ARG A 164 9.26 6.99 8.88
N PHE A 165 9.60 5.88 8.23
CA PHE A 165 8.66 5.06 7.49
C PHE A 165 8.63 3.69 8.15
N ASN A 166 7.47 3.33 8.68
CA ASN A 166 7.30 2.10 9.45
C ASN A 166 6.28 1.21 8.77
N ALA A 167 6.41 -0.11 8.95
CA ALA A 167 5.31 -1.01 8.62
C ALA A 167 4.05 -0.58 9.37
N CYS A 168 2.92 -0.54 8.67
CA CYS A 168 1.65 -0.16 9.28
C CYS A 168 1.29 -1.12 10.41
N ARG A 169 0.52 -0.62 11.37
CA ARG A 169 -0.09 -1.44 12.41
C ARG A 169 -1.45 -0.90 12.77
N GLY A 170 -2.44 -1.77 12.79
CA GLY A 170 -3.80 -1.40 13.15
C GLY A 170 -4.72 -2.60 13.38
N PRO A 171 -5.99 -2.33 13.71
CA PRO A 171 -6.99 -3.36 13.92
C PRO A 171 -7.37 -4.05 12.60
N ARG A 172 -7.55 -5.37 12.65
CA ARG A 172 -8.15 -6.13 11.56
C ARG A 172 -9.63 -5.77 11.40
N TYR A 173 -10.15 -5.97 10.19
CA TYR A 173 -11.59 -5.85 9.95
C TYR A 173 -12.33 -6.90 10.80
N THR A 174 -13.44 -6.51 11.40
CA THR A 174 -14.31 -7.40 12.16
C THR A 174 -15.74 -7.11 11.72
N ALA A 175 -16.43 -8.13 11.20
CA ALA A 175 -17.79 -7.95 10.70
C ALA A 175 -18.76 -7.67 11.87
N PRO A 176 -19.90 -7.02 11.61
CA PRO A 176 -20.90 -6.76 12.64
C PRO A 176 -21.37 -8.06 13.32
N GLY A 177 -21.26 -8.13 14.64
CA GLY A 177 -21.63 -9.31 15.43
C GLY A 177 -20.52 -10.35 15.59
N GLU A 178 -19.35 -10.16 14.97
CA GLU A 178 -18.17 -10.98 15.21
C GLU A 178 -17.33 -10.47 16.39
N THR A 179 -16.55 -11.38 16.97
CA THR A 179 -15.51 -11.03 17.95
C THR A 179 -14.33 -10.34 17.26
N SER A 180 -13.74 -9.35 17.94
CA SER A 180 -12.55 -8.65 17.45
C SER A 180 -11.46 -9.63 16.98
N LYS A 181 -10.98 -9.45 15.76
CA LYS A 181 -9.85 -10.21 15.18
C LYS A 181 -8.47 -9.65 15.61
N GLY A 182 -8.44 -8.73 16.57
CA GLY A 182 -7.22 -8.11 17.09
C GLY A 182 -6.48 -7.23 16.08
N ASP A 183 -5.19 -7.02 16.32
CA ASP A 183 -4.32 -6.19 15.48
C ASP A 183 -3.43 -7.03 14.56
N ARG A 184 -3.01 -6.44 13.45
CA ARG A 184 -1.96 -6.96 12.56
C ARG A 184 -1.00 -5.84 12.15
N SER A 185 0.22 -6.24 11.81
CA SER A 185 1.25 -5.37 11.26
C SER A 185 1.53 -5.70 9.80
N ASN A 186 2.03 -4.72 9.06
CA ASN A 186 2.43 -4.82 7.66
C ASN A 186 1.27 -5.26 6.75
N ASP A 187 0.09 -4.68 6.94
CA ASP A 187 -1.09 -5.00 6.15
C ASP A 187 -1.92 -3.75 5.90
N LEU A 188 -2.19 -3.44 4.63
CA LEU A 188 -2.83 -2.19 4.23
C LEU A 188 -4.25 -2.06 4.79
N SER A 189 -4.97 -3.17 4.92
CA SER A 189 -6.33 -3.19 5.45
C SER A 189 -6.38 -2.67 6.89
N THR A 190 -5.34 -2.96 7.67
CA THR A 190 -5.26 -2.53 9.08
C THR A 190 -5.06 -1.03 9.23
N GLN A 191 -4.32 -0.41 8.30
CA GLN A 191 -4.13 1.03 8.28
C GLN A 191 -5.42 1.75 7.85
N ILE A 192 -6.13 1.20 6.87
CA ILE A 192 -7.45 1.69 6.45
C ILE A 192 -8.43 1.68 7.64
N ASN A 193 -8.48 0.57 8.38
CA ASN A 193 -9.31 0.46 9.58
C ASN A 193 -8.89 1.47 10.66
N LYS A 194 -7.58 1.63 10.91
CA LYS A 194 -7.05 2.61 11.86
C LYS A 194 -7.50 4.03 11.51
N LEU A 195 -7.42 4.43 10.24
CA LEU A 195 -7.86 5.76 9.80
C LEU A 195 -9.38 5.95 9.96
N PHE A 196 -10.18 4.92 9.67
CA PHE A 196 -11.62 4.95 9.91
C PHE A 196 -11.95 5.14 11.40
N TYR A 197 -11.36 4.34 12.30
CA TYR A 197 -11.60 4.47 13.74
C TYR A 197 -11.10 5.80 14.33
N GLN A 198 -10.12 6.44 13.68
CA GLN A 198 -9.65 7.78 14.04
C GLN A 198 -10.51 8.91 13.46
N GLY A 199 -11.55 8.60 12.68
CA GLY A 199 -12.39 9.60 12.01
C GLY A 199 -11.66 10.33 10.87
N LYS A 200 -10.56 9.77 10.36
CA LYS A 200 -9.75 10.33 9.27
C LYS A 200 -10.13 9.81 7.89
N MET A 201 -10.98 8.78 7.85
CA MET A 201 -11.53 8.16 6.66
C MET A 201 -13.00 7.82 6.92
N THR A 202 -13.86 8.06 5.92
CA THR A 202 -15.28 7.71 6.02
C THR A 202 -15.48 6.21 5.83
N ASN A 203 -16.63 5.69 6.26
CA ASN A 203 -16.93 4.28 6.05
C ASN A 203 -17.13 3.98 4.57
N GLU A 204 -17.70 4.93 3.82
CA GLU A 204 -17.91 4.85 2.37
C GLU A 204 -16.57 4.69 1.64
N THR A 205 -15.59 5.56 1.90
CA THR A 205 -14.26 5.45 1.27
C THR A 205 -13.53 4.17 1.67
N ARG A 206 -13.68 3.74 2.92
CA ARG A 206 -13.10 2.48 3.41
C ARG A 206 -13.63 1.28 2.63
N PHE A 207 -14.95 1.19 2.46
CA PHE A 207 -15.55 0.07 1.73
C PHE A 207 -15.37 0.18 0.22
N GLU A 208 -15.26 1.38 -0.33
CA GLU A 208 -14.84 1.55 -1.74
C GLU A 208 -13.48 0.91 -1.98
N ILE A 209 -12.51 1.12 -1.08
CA ILE A 209 -11.19 0.47 -1.16
C ILE A 209 -11.31 -1.06 -0.99
N PHE A 210 -11.99 -1.51 0.06
CA PHE A 210 -12.07 -2.93 0.41
C PHE A 210 -12.80 -3.77 -0.62
N GLU A 211 -13.91 -3.27 -1.16
CA GLU A 211 -14.71 -4.05 -2.09
C GLU A 211 -14.13 -4.02 -3.50
N ASN A 212 -13.45 -2.94 -3.92
CA ASN A 212 -13.04 -2.77 -5.32
C ASN A 212 -11.53 -2.91 -5.56
N HIS A 213 -10.69 -2.83 -4.52
CA HIS A 213 -9.23 -2.77 -4.69
C HIS A 213 -8.44 -3.68 -3.74
N LEU A 214 -8.93 -3.93 -2.51
CA LEU A 214 -8.26 -4.76 -1.50
C LEU A 214 -9.21 -5.84 -0.97
N VAL A 215 -9.55 -6.80 -1.82
CA VAL A 215 -10.72 -7.67 -1.69
C VAL A 215 -10.59 -8.78 -0.64
N GLY A 216 -9.36 -9.12 -0.22
CA GLY A 216 -9.09 -10.11 0.83
C GLY A 216 -9.05 -9.53 2.25
N TYR A 217 -9.52 -8.30 2.46
CA TYR A 217 -9.41 -7.55 3.73
C TYR A 217 -9.99 -8.26 4.97
N GLU A 218 -10.91 -9.22 4.79
CA GLU A 218 -11.50 -9.99 5.89
C GLU A 218 -10.55 -11.05 6.48
N ASN A 219 -9.60 -11.54 5.67
CA ASN A 219 -8.62 -12.56 6.03
C ASN A 219 -7.20 -12.07 5.73
N THR A 220 -6.74 -11.12 6.53
CA THR A 220 -5.42 -10.48 6.36
C THR A 220 -4.23 -11.45 6.42
N ASP A 221 -4.41 -12.64 7.00
CA ASP A 221 -3.37 -13.67 7.13
C ASP A 221 -3.18 -14.47 5.83
N ASP A 222 -4.06 -14.28 4.85
CA ASP A 222 -4.08 -15.01 3.60
C ASP A 222 -3.77 -14.08 2.42
N GLY A 223 -2.52 -14.14 1.96
CA GLY A 223 -2.10 -13.46 0.74
C GLY A 223 -2.52 -14.20 -0.53
N HIS A 224 -2.87 -15.49 -0.44
CA HIS A 224 -3.28 -16.32 -1.58
C HIS A 224 -4.76 -16.67 -1.43
N ASN A 225 -5.59 -15.63 -1.44
CA ASN A 225 -7.02 -15.76 -1.19
C ASN A 225 -7.79 -15.77 -2.51
N GLU A 226 -7.68 -16.87 -3.27
CA GLU A 226 -8.37 -16.99 -4.57
C GLU A 226 -9.88 -16.82 -4.42
N ALA A 227 -10.46 -17.30 -3.31
CA ALA A 227 -11.89 -17.15 -3.03
C ALA A 227 -12.35 -15.68 -2.97
N ALA A 228 -11.51 -14.76 -2.48
CA ALA A 228 -11.81 -13.33 -2.49
C ALA A 228 -11.73 -12.74 -3.90
N CYS A 229 -10.79 -13.20 -4.73
CA CYS A 229 -10.76 -12.82 -6.14
C CYS A 229 -11.97 -13.37 -6.90
N ASP A 230 -12.36 -14.63 -6.68
CA ASP A 230 -13.54 -15.24 -7.31
C ASP A 230 -14.80 -14.42 -7.00
N ALA A 231 -15.02 -14.11 -5.72
CA ALA A 231 -16.16 -13.30 -5.29
C ALA A 231 -16.16 -11.90 -5.91
N TYR A 232 -14.98 -11.27 -6.04
CA TYR A 232 -14.82 -9.99 -6.74
C TYR A 232 -15.19 -10.11 -8.23
N MET A 233 -14.63 -11.09 -8.93
CA MET A 233 -14.81 -11.28 -10.37
C MET A 233 -16.27 -11.63 -10.72
N GLU A 234 -16.90 -12.48 -9.92
CA GLU A 234 -18.34 -12.79 -10.05
C GLU A 234 -19.21 -11.54 -9.90
N ARG A 235 -18.88 -10.66 -8.95
CA ARG A 235 -19.64 -9.42 -8.70
C ARG A 235 -19.46 -8.40 -9.83
N GLU A 236 -18.25 -8.25 -10.36
CA GLU A 236 -17.96 -7.33 -11.46
C GLU A 236 -18.47 -7.83 -12.83
N GLY A 237 -19.01 -9.06 -12.88
CA GLY A 237 -19.48 -9.68 -14.12
C GLY A 237 -18.35 -9.98 -15.10
N VAL A 238 -17.12 -10.11 -14.59
CA VAL A 238 -15.97 -10.61 -15.35
C VAL A 238 -16.07 -12.13 -15.35
N HIS A 239 -17.00 -12.64 -16.15
CA HIS A 239 -17.18 -14.07 -16.38
C HIS A 239 -16.58 -14.49 -17.72
N ALA A 240 -15.82 -15.57 -17.66
CA ALA A 240 -15.58 -16.66 -18.60
C ALA A 240 -16.22 -16.52 -19.96
N ASN A 241 -15.38 -16.34 -20.96
CA ASN A 241 -15.63 -16.95 -22.28
C ASN A 241 -14.57 -17.99 -22.58
#